data_AF-A0A9D0T3C8-F1
#
_entry.id   AF-A0A9D0T3C8-F1
#
_cell.length_a   1.000
_cell.length_b   1.000
_cell.length_c   1.000
_cell.angle_alpha   90.00
_cell.angle_beta   90.00
_cell.angle_gamma   90.00
#
_symmetry.space_group_name_H-M   'P 1'
#
loop_
_entity.id
_entity.type
_entity.pdbx_description
1 polymer ?
#
loop_
_entity_poly.entity_id
_entity_poly.type
_entity_poly.pdbx_seq_one_letter_code
_entity_poly.pdbx_strand_id
1 'polypeptide(L)'
;MDTAEKLLPTGQLLTLTREMLLSAQAGDWEKLTKLEKARLPLFDQVFAHGITDNVELAREVLSIDEKTKSLAKAEMPAIQDELRKIKNSGKASMAYQTIQGFTSNNK
;
A
#
# COMPACT_ATOMS: atom_id res chain seq x y z
N MET A 1 29.45 -16.50 6.44
CA MET A 1 29.29 -16.63 7.91
C MET A 1 27.86 -16.22 8.21
N ASP A 2 27.00 -17.23 8.38
CA ASP A 2 25.56 -17.09 8.57
C ASP A 2 25.27 -17.02 10.07
N THR A 3 24.85 -15.84 10.54
CA THR A 3 24.13 -15.68 11.80
C THR A 3 23.05 -14.65 11.58
N ALA A 4 22.04 -15.00 10.78
CA ALA A 4 20.75 -14.35 10.88
C ALA A 4 20.18 -14.72 12.26
N GLU A 5 20.49 -13.90 13.26
CA GLU A 5 19.85 -13.97 14.58
C GLU A 5 18.34 -13.96 14.33
N LYS A 6 17.69 -15.09 14.59
CA LYS A 6 16.26 -15.23 14.39
C LYS A 6 15.58 -14.33 15.42
N LEU A 7 15.21 -13.12 14.98
CA LEU A 7 14.53 -12.14 15.81
C LEU A 7 13.28 -12.78 16.45
N LEU A 8 13.01 -12.44 17.71
CA LEU A 8 11.76 -12.80 18.37
C LEU A 8 10.56 -12.25 17.57
N PRO A 9 9.36 -12.88 17.66
CA PRO A 9 8.18 -12.43 16.91
C PRO A 9 7.85 -10.93 17.07
N THR A 10 8.07 -10.38 18.27
CA THR A 10 7.92 -8.94 18.56
C THR A 10 8.89 -8.06 17.76
N GLY A 11 10.15 -8.47 17.65
CA GLY A 11 11.17 -7.78 16.86
C GLY A 11 10.93 -7.88 15.36
N GLN A 12 10.45 -9.04 14.89
CA GLN A 12 10.05 -9.21 13.48
C GLN A 12 8.86 -8.32 13.12
N LEU A 13 7.83 -8.28 13.99
CA LEU A 13 6.68 -7.41 13.83
C LEU A 13 7.10 -5.94 13.69
N LEU A 14 7.93 -5.45 14.61
CA LEU A 14 8.38 -4.06 14.57
C LEU A 14 9.22 -3.74 13.33
N THR A 15 10.08 -4.68 12.92
CA THR A 15 10.89 -4.53 11.71
C THR A 15 10.02 -4.40 10.47
N LEU A 16 9.06 -5.31 10.27
CA LEU A 16 8.14 -5.24 9.14
C LEU A 16 7.30 -3.96 9.15
N THR A 17 6.83 -3.53 10.33
CA THR A 17 6.08 -2.27 10.47
C THR A 17 6.91 -1.05 10.06
N ARG A 18 8.21 -1.01 10.43
CA ARG A 18 9.13 0.06 10.01
C ARG A 18 9.42 0.00 8.51
N GLU A 19 9.60 -1.20 7.94
CA GLU A 19 9.79 -1.36 6.50
C GLU A 19 8.56 -0.94 5.70
N MET A 20 7.34 -1.20 6.19
CA MET A 20 6.10 -0.71 5.58
C MET A 20 6.08 0.82 5.50
N LEU A 21 6.50 1.52 6.56
CA LEU A 21 6.60 2.98 6.54
C LEU A 21 7.62 3.47 5.52
N LEU A 22 8.79 2.83 5.45
CA LEU A 22 9.82 3.16 4.44
C LEU A 22 9.29 2.95 3.02
N SER A 23 8.55 1.87 2.77
CA SER A 23 7.88 1.62 1.49
C SER A 23 6.83 2.70 1.16
N ALA A 24 6.01 3.11 2.13
CA ALA A 24 5.05 4.20 1.94
C ALA A 24 5.73 5.53 1.61
N GLN A 25 6.82 5.86 2.32
CA GLN A 25 7.61 7.07 2.06
C GLN A 25 8.26 7.08 0.68
N ALA A 26 8.62 5.90 0.17
CA ALA A 26 9.15 5.73 -1.18
C ALA A 26 8.07 5.61 -2.28
N GLY A 27 6.79 5.57 -1.92
CA GLY A 27 5.69 5.33 -2.86
C GLY A 27 5.63 3.90 -3.40
N ASP A 28 6.33 2.94 -2.78
CA ASP A 28 6.35 1.53 -3.18
C ASP A 28 5.18 0.76 -2.55
N TRP A 29 3.99 1.02 -3.10
CA TRP A 29 2.72 0.46 -2.61
C TRP A 29 2.61 -1.06 -2.80
N GLU A 30 3.27 -1.61 -3.83
CA GLU A 30 3.28 -3.05 -4.06
C GLU A 30 4.08 -3.77 -2.97
N LYS A 31 5.29 -3.27 -2.66
CA LYS A 31 6.09 -3.82 -1.55
C LYS A 31 5.39 -3.65 -0.21
N LEU A 32 4.77 -2.49 0.05
CA LEU A 32 3.98 -2.28 1.26
C LEU A 32 2.90 -3.35 1.41
N THR A 33 2.15 -3.65 0.34
CA THR A 33 1.10 -4.69 0.36
C THR A 33 1.67 -6.08 0.66
N LYS A 34 2.86 -6.41 0.14
CA LYS A 34 3.53 -7.69 0.42
C LYS A 34 3.98 -7.77 1.88
N LEU A 35 4.54 -6.69 2.41
CA LEU A 35 4.97 -6.58 3.81
C LEU A 35 3.79 -6.68 4.77
N GLU A 36 2.65 -6.05 4.46
CA GLU A 36 1.44 -6.14 5.28
C GLU A 36 0.94 -7.58 5.39
N LYS A 37 0.89 -8.31 4.26
CA LYS A 37 0.52 -9.73 4.25
C LYS A 37 1.45 -10.59 5.09
N ALA A 38 2.75 -10.29 5.07
CA ALA A 38 3.73 -11.00 5.90
C ALA A 38 3.64 -10.62 7.38
N ARG A 39 3.27 -9.37 7.69
CA ARG A 39 3.15 -8.85 9.05
C ARG A 39 1.91 -9.39 9.77
N LEU A 40 0.79 -9.57 9.07
CA LEU A 40 -0.50 -9.87 9.69
C LEU A 40 -0.48 -11.12 10.60
N PRO A 41 0.08 -12.27 10.18
CA PRO A 41 0.17 -13.44 11.06
C PRO A 41 1.05 -13.20 12.31
N LEU A 42 2.11 -12.39 12.18
CA LEU A 42 2.97 -12.03 13.31
C LEU A 42 2.26 -11.09 14.29
N PHE A 43 1.46 -10.16 13.78
CA PHE A 43 0.63 -9.28 14.59
C PHE A 43 -0.34 -10.10 15.45
N ASP A 44 -1.08 -11.02 14.81
CA ASP A 44 -2.03 -11.90 15.49
C ASP A 44 -1.32 -12.79 16.52
N GLN A 45 -0.13 -13.31 16.19
CA GLN A 45 0.68 -14.10 17.11
C GLN A 45 1.13 -13.30 18.34
N VAL A 46 1.67 -12.09 18.13
CA VAL A 46 2.23 -11.25 19.20
C VAL A 46 1.15 -10.74 20.15
N PHE A 47 -0.04 -10.43 19.62
CA PHE A 47 -1.15 -9.87 20.39
C PHE A 47 -2.30 -10.86 20.62
N ALA A 48 -2.06 -12.16 20.46
CA ALA A 48 -3.08 -13.21 20.57
C ALA A 48 -3.88 -13.17 21.90
N HIS A 49 -3.22 -12.78 22.99
CA HIS A 49 -3.80 -12.70 24.33
C HIS A 49 -4.06 -11.25 24.76
N GLY A 50 -4.10 -10.31 23.80
CA GLY A 50 -4.18 -8.88 24.04
C GLY A 50 -2.81 -8.19 24.09
N ILE A 51 -2.81 -6.92 24.48
CA ILE A 51 -1.64 -6.05 24.41
C ILE A 51 -0.91 -5.85 25.75
N THR A 52 -1.45 -6.37 26.86
CA THR A 52 -1.00 -6.04 28.23
C THR A 52 0.49 -6.29 28.45
N ASP A 53 1.03 -7.38 27.89
CA ASP A 53 2.45 -7.72 28.02
C ASP A 53 3.35 -6.99 27.01
N ASN A 54 2.77 -6.26 26.05
CA ASN A 54 3.45 -5.63 24.93
C ASN A 54 2.94 -4.20 24.66
N VAL A 55 2.53 -3.46 25.70
CA VAL A 55 1.86 -2.15 25.55
C VAL A 55 2.72 -1.15 24.77
N GLU A 56 4.02 -1.06 25.09
CA GLU A 56 4.91 -0.12 24.40
C GLU A 56 5.13 -0.49 22.93
N LEU A 57 5.26 -1.79 22.64
CA LEU A 57 5.32 -2.29 21.26
C LEU A 57 4.03 -1.96 20.50
N ALA A 58 2.86 -2.18 21.11
CA ALA A 58 1.57 -1.86 20.51
C ALA A 58 1.44 -0.36 20.20
N ARG A 59 1.89 0.51 21.10
CA ARG A 59 1.93 1.96 20.89
C ARG A 59 2.84 2.35 19.73
N GLU A 60 4.03 1.77 19.66
CA GLU A 60 4.97 2.06 18.57
C GLU A 60 4.43 1.60 17.21
N VAL A 61 3.92 0.37 17.13
CA VAL A 61 3.29 -0.17 15.91
C VAL A 61 2.12 0.69 15.48
N LEU A 62 1.22 1.08 16.40
CA LEU A 62 0.10 1.96 16.10
C LEU A 62 0.55 3.33 15.57
N SER A 63 1.57 3.92 16.18
CA SER A 63 2.11 5.23 15.74
C SER A 63 2.63 5.17 14.30
N ILE A 64 3.32 4.09 13.95
CA ILE A 64 3.85 3.88 12.60
C ILE A 64 2.72 3.59 11.60
N ASP A 65 1.73 2.80 11.98
CA ASP A 65 0.58 2.49 11.13
C ASP A 65 -0.24 3.74 10.79
N GLU A 66 -0.48 4.62 11.75
CA GLU A 66 -1.19 5.87 11.48
C GLU A 66 -0.37 6.82 10.58
N LYS A 67 0.96 6.86 10.70
CA LYS A 67 1.83 7.60 9.75
C LYS A 67 1.74 7.01 8.34
N THR A 68 1.82 5.69 8.23
CA THR A 68 1.73 4.95 6.95
C THR A 68 0.39 5.21 6.27
N LYS A 69 -0.71 5.15 7.02
CA LYS A 69 -2.06 5.45 6.56
C LYS A 69 -2.23 6.91 6.14
N SER A 70 -1.60 7.85 6.83
CA SER A 70 -1.60 9.27 6.45
C SER A 70 -0.94 9.49 5.09
N LEU A 71 0.19 8.82 4.82
CA LEU A 71 0.85 8.85 3.51
C LEU A 71 -0.05 8.28 2.40
N ALA A 72 -0.65 7.11 2.63
CA ALA A 72 -1.57 6.51 1.67
C ALA A 72 -2.77 7.44 1.35
N LYS A 73 -3.34 8.11 2.37
CA LYS A 73 -4.41 9.09 2.17
C LYS A 73 -3.96 10.31 1.36
N ALA A 74 -2.71 10.75 1.53
CA ALA A 74 -2.16 11.89 0.81
C ALA A 74 -1.95 11.60 -0.69
N GLU A 75 -1.70 10.35 -1.07
CA GLU A 75 -1.56 9.94 -2.48
C GLU A 75 -2.91 9.78 -3.22
N MET A 76 -4.00 9.56 -2.47
CA MET A 76 -5.30 9.25 -3.06
C MET A 76 -5.81 10.30 -4.07
N PRO A 77 -5.63 11.62 -3.87
CA PRO A 77 -5.96 12.63 -4.87
C PRO A 77 -5.18 12.48 -6.18
N ALA A 78 -3.89 12.15 -6.14
CA ALA A 78 -3.07 11.97 -7.33
C ALA A 78 -3.57 10.77 -8.17
N ILE A 79 -3.87 9.65 -7.50
CA ILE A 79 -4.45 8.47 -8.14
C ILE A 79 -5.81 8.78 -8.77
N GLN A 80 -6.68 9.52 -8.07
CA GLN A 80 -7.98 9.94 -8.61
C GLN A 80 -7.82 10.81 -9.86
N ASP A 81 -6.83 11.69 -9.88
CA ASP A 81 -6.52 12.53 -11.04
C ASP A 81 -6.01 11.72 -12.24
N GLU A 82 -5.15 10.73 -12.00
CA GLU A 82 -4.69 9.82 -13.06
C GLU A 82 -5.85 9.00 -13.65
N LEU A 83 -6.70 8.42 -12.80
CA LEU A 83 -7.89 7.70 -13.23
C LEU A 83 -8.84 8.59 -14.04
N ARG A 84 -9.00 9.86 -13.65
CA ARG A 84 -9.79 10.85 -14.40
C ARG A 84 -9.19 11.14 -15.77
N LYS A 85 -7.87 11.27 -15.88
CA LYS A 85 -7.17 11.46 -17.17
C LYS A 85 -7.38 10.25 -18.10
N ILE A 86 -7.26 9.03 -17.58
CA ILE A 86 -7.49 7.78 -18.35
C ILE A 86 -8.94 7.71 -18.84
N LYS A 87 -9.92 8.08 -18.00
CA LYS A 87 -11.32 8.13 -18.44
C LYS A 87 -11.54 9.13 -19.57
N ASN A 88 -10.88 10.28 -19.51
CA ASN A 88 -10.99 11.31 -20.54
C ASN A 88 -10.29 10.90 -21.85
N SER A 89 -9.15 10.21 -21.79
CA SER A 89 -8.52 9.64 -23.00
C SER A 89 -9.38 8.56 -23.66
N GLY A 90 -10.09 7.75 -22.86
CA GLY A 90 -11.09 6.80 -23.38
C GLY A 90 -12.20 7.49 -24.17
N LYS A 91 -12.72 8.62 -23.67
CA LYS A 91 -13.71 9.45 -24.40
C LYS A 91 -13.15 10.00 -25.71
N ALA A 92 -11.90 10.45 -25.71
CA ALA A 92 -11.23 10.92 -26.92
C ALA A 92 -11.06 9.80 -27.96
N SER A 93 -10.66 8.61 -27.50
CA SER A 93 -10.54 7.42 -28.36
C SER A 93 -11.89 7.05 -29.01
N MET A 94 -12.99 7.09 -28.24
CA MET A 94 -14.33 6.87 -28.78
C MET A 94 -14.71 7.92 -29.83
N ALA A 95 -14.42 9.20 -29.58
CA ALA A 95 -14.70 10.28 -30.54
C ALA A 95 -13.95 10.09 -31.87
N TYR A 96 -12.69 9.67 -31.83
CA TYR A 96 -11.91 9.36 -33.03
C TYR A 96 -12.46 8.15 -33.79
N GLN A 97 -12.88 7.10 -33.08
CA GLN A 97 -13.53 5.93 -33.70
C GLN A 97 -14.87 6.31 -34.34
N THR A 98 -15.66 7.20 -33.74
CA THR A 98 -16.89 7.72 -34.37
C THR A 98 -16.58 8.45 -35.67
N ILE A 99 -15.53 9.27 -35.73
CA ILE A 99 -15.12 9.96 -36.97
C ILE A 99 -14.65 8.95 -38.04
N GLN A 100 -13.90 7.91 -37.66
CA GLN A 100 -13.44 6.86 -38.59
C GLN A 100 -14.59 5.95 -39.09
N GLY A 101 -15.57 5.65 -38.25
CA GLY A 101 -16.79 4.93 -38.64
C GLY A 101 -17.68 5.75 -39.57
N PHE A 102 -17.79 7.06 -39.32
CA PHE A 102 -18.54 7.98 -40.18
C PHE A 102 -17.90 8.15 -41.57
N THR A 103 -16.57 8.10 -41.65
CA THR A 103 -15.83 8.16 -42.92
C THR A 103 -15.81 6.84 -43.68
N SER A 104 -16.04 5.70 -43.01
CA SER A 104 -16.09 4.38 -43.65
C SER A 104 -17.47 4.02 -44.22
N ASN A 105 -18.56 4.59 -43.70
CA ASN A 105 -19.93 4.35 -44.17
C ASN A 105 -20.40 5.29 -45.31
N ASN A 106 -19.58 6.25 -45.72
CA ASN A 106 -19.88 7.18 -46.83
C ASN A 106 -19.09 6.84 -48.12
N LYS A 107 -18.76 5.56 -48.32
CA LYS A 107 -18.15 5.05 -49.57
C LYS A 107 -19.08 4.10 -50.29
#